data_AF-A0A2M7Z7I0-F1
#
_entry.id   AF-A0A2M7Z7I0-F1
#
_cell.length_a   1.000
_cell.length_b   1.000
_cell.length_c   1.000
_cell.angle_alpha   90.00
_cell.angle_beta   90.00
_cell.angle_gamma   90.00
#
_symmetry.space_group_name_H-M   'P 1'
#
loop_
_entity.id
_entity.type
_entity.pdbx_description
1 polymer ?
#
loop_
_entity_poly.entity_id
_entity_poly.type
_entity_poly.pdbx_seq_one_letter_code
_entity_poly.pdbx_strand_id
1 'polypeptide(L)'
;MEKNAFDLLPSKEWGDDPWYIDQEKRDFIPNDGYWILSLGHAIGRFVVGHVRCLNALQGTQYWPGFDDAILILEEDAEINPPLFG
;
A
#
# COMPACT_ATOMS: atom_id res chain seq x y z
N MET A 1 -10.23 -21.89 -5.04
CA MET A 1 -9.57 -20.70 -5.60
C MET A 1 -8.22 -21.17 -6.12
N GLU A 2 -7.95 -21.02 -7.42
CA GLU A 2 -6.65 -21.39 -7.98
C GLU A 2 -5.57 -20.45 -7.45
N LYS A 3 -4.41 -21.00 -7.10
CA LYS A 3 -3.24 -20.27 -6.61
C LYS A 3 -2.23 -20.13 -7.74
N ASN A 4 -2.55 -19.31 -8.73
CA ASN A 4 -1.63 -19.01 -9.82
C ASN A 4 -0.88 -17.72 -9.51
N ALA A 5 0.41 -17.69 -9.82
CA ALA A 5 1.19 -16.46 -9.76
C ALA A 5 0.66 -15.47 -10.81
N PHE A 6 0.77 -14.17 -10.51
CA PHE A 6 0.39 -13.10 -11.42
C PHE A 6 1.39 -11.95 -11.31
N ASP A 7 1.54 -11.21 -12.40
CA ASP A 7 2.33 -9.99 -12.42
C ASP A 7 1.50 -8.82 -11.89
N LEU A 8 2.06 -8.08 -10.93
CA LEU A 8 1.47 -6.82 -10.47
C LEU A 8 2.01 -5.69 -11.35
N LEU A 9 1.18 -5.25 -12.29
CA LEU A 9 1.49 -4.14 -13.20
C LEU A 9 0.85 -2.84 -12.70
N PRO A 10 1.47 -1.68 -12.92
CA PRO A 10 0.83 -0.40 -12.58
C PRO A 10 -0.43 -0.20 -13.44
N SER A 11 -1.43 0.49 -12.87
CA SER A 11 -2.58 0.95 -13.65
C SER A 11 -2.13 1.92 -14.75
N LYS A 12 -2.94 2.09 -15.80
CA LYS A 12 -2.67 3.10 -16.85
C LYS A 12 -2.94 4.53 -16.36
N GLU A 13 -3.94 4.66 -15.50
CA GLU A 13 -4.40 5.91 -14.91
C GLU A 13 -4.84 5.66 -13.46
N TRP A 14 -4.88 6.72 -12.66
CA TRP A 14 -5.32 6.71 -11.28
C TRP A 14 -6.21 7.93 -11.01
N GLY A 15 -7.05 7.87 -9.98
CA GLY A 15 -7.88 9.00 -9.55
C GLY A 15 -8.09 8.95 -8.05
N ASP A 16 -8.27 10.12 -7.44
CA ASP A 16 -8.39 10.31 -5.98
C ASP A 16 -9.63 11.16 -5.63
N ASP A 17 -10.70 10.96 -6.40
CA ASP A 17 -11.97 11.67 -6.21
C ASP A 17 -12.82 11.01 -5.12
N PRO A 18 -13.70 11.76 -4.43
CA PRO A 18 -14.74 11.20 -3.57
C PRO A 18 -15.87 10.57 -4.41
N TRP A 19 -15.54 9.54 -5.19
CA TRP A 19 -16.42 8.84 -6.13
C TRP A 19 -17.65 8.22 -5.47
N TYR A 20 -17.62 8.00 -4.16
CA TYR A 20 -18.74 7.50 -3.38
C TYR A 20 -19.87 8.53 -3.23
N ILE A 21 -19.60 9.81 -3.51
CA ILE A 21 -20.58 10.90 -3.53
C ILE A 21 -21.14 11.07 -4.94
N ASP A 22 -20.28 11.08 -5.95
CA ASP A 22 -20.63 11.30 -7.35
C ASP A 22 -19.79 10.38 -8.24
N GLN A 23 -20.46 9.44 -8.91
CA GLN A 23 -19.82 8.46 -9.79
C GLN A 23 -19.51 9.04 -11.19
N GLU A 24 -20.20 10.11 -11.60
CA GLU A 24 -20.07 10.69 -12.93
C GLU A 24 -18.92 11.69 -13.01
N LYS A 25 -18.66 12.42 -11.91
CA LYS A 25 -17.57 13.40 -11.85
C LYS A 25 -16.25 12.74 -11.42
N ARG A 26 -15.47 12.30 -12.39
CA ARG A 26 -14.17 11.62 -12.19
C ARG A 26 -13.04 12.31 -12.93
N ASP A 27 -11.93 12.54 -12.23
CA ASP A 27 -10.71 13.13 -12.78
C ASP A 27 -9.59 12.08 -12.76
N PHE A 28 -9.37 11.41 -13.89
CA PHE A 28 -8.31 10.41 -14.06
C PHE A 28 -7.00 11.05 -14.53
N ILE A 29 -5.90 10.64 -13.91
CA ILE A 29 -4.54 11.13 -14.14
C ILE A 29 -3.70 9.97 -14.72
N PRO A 30 -2.94 10.18 -15.82
CA PRO A 30 -2.01 9.17 -16.32
C PRO A 30 -1.02 8.71 -15.25
N ASN A 31 -0.71 7.41 -15.23
CA ASN A 31 0.21 6.82 -14.27
C ASN A 31 1.59 6.59 -14.91
N ASP A 32 2.64 7.16 -14.33
CA ASP A 32 4.02 6.99 -14.77
C ASP A 32 4.58 5.59 -14.45
N GLY A 33 3.86 4.82 -13.65
CA GLY A 33 4.26 3.48 -13.21
C GLY A 33 5.16 3.51 -11.97
N TYR A 34 5.85 2.39 -11.71
CA TYR A 34 6.68 2.24 -10.52
C TYR A 34 7.96 3.08 -10.59
N TRP A 35 8.27 3.74 -9.48
CA TRP A 35 9.54 4.43 -9.31
C TRP A 35 10.55 3.52 -8.62
N ILE A 36 11.72 3.36 -9.23
CA ILE A 36 12.81 2.57 -8.67
C ILE A 36 13.67 3.48 -7.78
N LEU A 37 13.48 3.38 -6.46
CA LEU A 37 14.29 4.13 -5.49
C LEU A 37 15.65 3.46 -5.23
N SER A 38 15.65 2.13 -5.13
CA SER A 38 16.83 1.31 -4.90
C SER A 38 16.78 0.07 -5.79
N LEU A 39 17.87 -0.18 -6.51
CA LEU A 39 18.01 -1.39 -7.31
C LEU A 39 18.28 -2.59 -6.42
N GLY A 40 17.63 -3.71 -6.72
CA GLY A 40 17.81 -4.95 -6.00
C GLY A 40 16.81 -6.02 -6.42
N HIS A 41 16.95 -7.20 -5.80
CA HIS A 41 16.01 -8.30 -5.96
C HIS A 41 15.83 -8.97 -4.59
N ALA A 42 14.58 -9.24 -4.23
CA ALA A 42 14.22 -9.87 -2.97
C ALA A 42 13.05 -10.85 -3.21
N ILE A 43 13.03 -11.91 -2.42
CA ILE A 43 11.93 -12.87 -2.34
C ILE A 43 11.61 -13.02 -0.86
N GLY A 44 10.35 -12.92 -0.49
CA GLY A 44 9.94 -12.99 0.90
C GLY A 44 8.43 -13.05 1.06
N ARG A 45 7.99 -13.22 2.30
CA ARG A 45 6.57 -13.15 2.66
C ARG A 45 6.12 -11.69 2.63
N PHE A 46 4.96 -11.40 2.03
CA PHE A 46 4.41 -10.06 2.12
C PHE A 46 3.87 -9.76 3.51
N VAL A 47 4.23 -8.59 4.01
CA VAL A 47 3.54 -7.92 5.12
C VAL A 47 3.07 -6.59 4.57
N VAL A 48 1.74 -6.43 4.51
CA VAL A 48 1.08 -5.35 3.78
C VAL A 48 0.16 -4.58 4.71
N GLY A 49 0.08 -3.27 4.54
CA GLY A 49 -1.03 -2.51 5.09
C GLY A 49 -0.74 -1.03 5.27
N HIS A 50 -1.75 -0.37 5.84
CA HIS A 50 -1.68 1.00 6.28
C HIS A 50 -0.66 1.15 7.42
N VAL A 51 0.26 2.13 7.32
CA VAL A 51 1.40 2.28 8.24
C VAL A 51 0.94 2.40 9.69
N ARG A 52 -0.04 3.28 9.99
CA ARG A 52 -0.58 3.43 11.36
C ARG A 52 -1.27 2.16 11.88
N CYS A 53 -1.97 1.42 11.04
CA CYS A 53 -2.64 0.18 11.43
C CYS A 53 -1.62 -0.90 11.79
N LEU A 54 -0.55 -1.00 11.02
CA LEU A 54 0.55 -1.90 11.34
C LEU A 54 1.22 -1.48 12.65
N ASN A 55 1.47 -0.18 12.84
CA ASN A 55 2.06 0.37 14.07
C ASN A 55 1.25 0.01 15.34
N ALA A 56 -0.08 0.04 15.27
CA ALA A 56 -0.95 -0.33 16.38
C ALA A 56 -0.78 -1.78 16.87
N LEU A 57 -0.19 -2.67 16.05
CA LEU A 57 0.08 -4.05 16.43
C LEU A 57 1.39 -4.22 17.20
N GLN A 58 2.25 -3.20 17.27
CA GLN A 58 3.52 -3.28 17.97
C GLN A 58 3.33 -3.59 19.46
N GLY A 59 4.16 -4.49 19.99
CA GLY A 59 4.05 -4.95 21.38
C GLY A 59 2.89 -5.91 21.66
N THR A 60 2.04 -6.21 20.67
CA THR A 60 0.96 -7.20 20.80
C THR A 60 1.38 -8.56 20.24
N GLN A 61 0.65 -9.61 20.60
CA GLN A 61 0.81 -10.95 20.00
C GLN A 61 0.44 -11.01 18.51
N TYR A 62 -0.19 -9.96 17.98
CA TYR A 62 -0.61 -9.86 16.59
C TYR A 62 0.45 -9.20 15.69
N TRP A 63 1.58 -8.78 16.26
CA TRP A 63 2.70 -8.24 15.49
C TRP A 63 3.22 -9.31 14.51
N PRO A 64 3.26 -9.02 13.19
CA PRO A 64 3.50 -10.06 12.18
C PRO A 64 4.96 -10.52 12.08
N GLY A 65 5.91 -9.77 12.67
CA GLY A 65 7.34 -9.97 12.49
C GLY A 65 7.82 -9.72 11.06
N PHE A 66 9.06 -9.28 10.89
CA PHE A 66 9.60 -8.85 9.59
C PHE A 66 10.75 -9.70 9.06
N ASP A 67 11.06 -10.82 9.71
CA ASP A 67 12.08 -11.74 9.21
C ASP A 67 11.66 -12.29 7.84
N ASP A 68 12.58 -12.17 6.86
CA ASP A 68 12.39 -12.54 5.45
C ASP A 68 11.11 -11.97 4.79
N ALA A 69 10.72 -10.76 5.20
CA ALA A 69 9.51 -10.10 4.71
C ALA A 69 9.80 -9.06 3.62
N ILE A 70 8.87 -8.94 2.67
CA ILE A 70 8.76 -7.79 1.79
C ILE A 70 7.61 -6.92 2.33
N LEU A 71 7.95 -5.70 2.75
CA LEU A 71 6.99 -4.73 3.29
C LEU A 71 6.35 -3.92 2.18
N ILE A 72 5.01 -3.89 2.16
CA ILE A 72 4.21 -3.03 1.28
C ILE A 72 3.42 -2.10 2.18
N LEU A 73 3.81 -0.83 2.19
CA LEU A 73 3.29 0.17 3.11
C LEU A 73 2.56 1.25 2.33
N GLU A 74 1.41 1.67 2.84
CA GLU A 74 0.63 2.80 2.36
C GLU A 74 0.16 3.66 3.54
N GLU A 75 -0.13 4.92 3.26
CA GLU A 75 -0.68 5.86 4.23
C GLU A 75 -1.60 6.82 3.48
N ASP A 76 -2.69 7.21 4.13
CA ASP A 76 -3.58 8.23 3.58
C ASP A 76 -2.98 9.66 3.71
N ALA A 77 -3.69 10.66 3.22
CA ALA A 77 -3.25 12.05 3.29
C ALA A 77 -3.51 12.73 4.66
N GLU A 78 -4.03 12.01 5.66
CA GLU A 78 -4.37 12.58 6.96
C GLU A 78 -3.09 12.91 7.75
N ILE A 79 -2.82 14.20 7.92
CA ILE A 79 -1.70 14.68 8.73
C ILE A 79 -2.24 15.17 10.07
N ASN A 80 -2.54 14.23 10.97
CA ASN A 80 -2.90 14.55 12.35
C ASN A 80 -1.77 14.13 13.31
N PRO A 81 -0.98 15.08 13.86
CA PRO A 81 0.21 14.78 14.69
C PRO A 81 0.03 13.71 15.79
N PRO A 82 -1.08 13.65 16.54
CA PRO A 82 -1.32 12.62 17.55
C PRO A 82 -1.43 11.20 17.00
N LEU A 83 -1.65 11.03 15.68
CA LEU A 83 -1.75 9.72 15.04
C LEU A 83 -0.37 9.14 14.62
N PHE A 84 0.71 9.90 14.81
CA PHE A 84 2.09 9.50 14.50
C PHE A 84 2.95 9.19 15.73
N GLY A 85 2.37 9.25 16.94
CA GLY A 85 3.05 9.06 18.23
C GLY A 85 2.87 7.68 18.83
#